data_AF-G8JT92-F1
#
_entry.id   AF-G8JT92-F1
#
_cell.length_a   1.000
_cell.length_b   1.000
_cell.length_c   1.000
_cell.angle_alpha   90.00
_cell.angle_beta   90.00
_cell.angle_gamma   90.00
#
_symmetry.space_group_name_H-M   'P 1'
#
loop_
_entity.id
_entity.type
_entity.pdbx_description
1 polymer ?
#
loop_
_entity_poly.entity_id
_entity_poly.type
_entity_poly.pdbx_seq_one_letter_code
_entity_poly.pdbx_strand_id
1 'polypeptide(L)'
;MICINCGCHVKSLYVKYSKNHIRLTDCPNCQQVVDKYVEFDMVLLFINLLLLKPGAYRHLVFNSLEMNLRDYPDHFDNYNIYDFRVFIKDWALWFKKYNRMNRIWLLLITFEVYLTWVTEESKYNNYYKDYKFNSRYKIVVWDILQISSPLHQYIYFAFYVIGDLTLLNKLTQQYLLKWAKWGTEYKYSNDIISYTMLLSHGAKIFPILMLIWPYDSLISTSIIKWIANFYLIESLKIVTNKPYSQIILLFTCVFLIRCVVVKSVLTLILSKGNIIEIQSYIRGEFELLRYRYLSKRDIFL
;
A
#
# COMPACT_ATOMS: atom_id res chain seq x y z
N MET A 1 -3.66 23.57 -3.16
CA MET A 1 -3.36 23.44 -1.71
C MET A 1 -4.65 23.53 -0.88
N ILE A 2 -4.69 22.92 0.30
CA ILE A 2 -5.90 22.86 1.15
C ILE A 2 -5.63 23.24 2.61
N CYS A 3 -6.67 23.69 3.32
CA CYS A 3 -6.65 23.80 4.77
C CYS A 3 -6.74 22.43 5.44
N ILE A 4 -5.86 22.15 6.40
CA ILE A 4 -5.82 20.86 7.11
C ILE A 4 -7.06 20.62 7.97
N ASN A 5 -7.76 21.67 8.40
CA ASN A 5 -8.90 21.57 9.31
C ASN A 5 -10.22 21.40 8.55
N CYS A 6 -10.54 22.32 7.64
CA CYS A 6 -11.82 22.31 6.91
C CYS A 6 -11.75 21.69 5.50
N GLY A 7 -10.56 21.46 4.94
CA GLY A 7 -10.39 20.91 3.58
C GLY A 7 -10.67 21.91 2.45
N CYS A 8 -11.02 23.16 2.76
CA CYS A 8 -11.26 24.19 1.75
C CYS A 8 -9.95 24.55 1.01
N HIS A 9 -10.06 24.88 -0.28
CA HIS A 9 -8.92 25.29 -1.10
C HIS A 9 -8.36 26.64 -0.66
N VAL A 10 -7.04 26.76 -0.55
CA VAL A 10 -6.36 27.99 -0.13
C VAL A 10 -5.26 28.35 -1.13
N LYS A 11 -5.06 29.66 -1.37
CA LYS A 11 -4.07 30.17 -2.32
C LYS A 11 -2.62 30.01 -1.84
N SER A 12 -2.36 30.23 -0.55
CA SER A 12 -1.03 30.10 0.07
C SER A 12 -1.15 29.60 1.51
N LEU A 13 -0.23 28.71 1.91
CA LEU A 13 -0.15 28.16 3.28
C LEU A 13 0.58 29.10 4.24
N TYR A 14 1.52 29.87 3.73
CA TYR A 14 2.31 30.84 4.48
C TYR A 14 2.74 32.00 3.59
N VAL A 15 3.08 33.12 4.24
CA VAL A 15 3.71 34.29 3.61
C VAL A 15 5.16 34.34 4.06
N LYS A 16 6.08 34.48 3.10
CA LYS A 16 7.52 34.61 3.38
C LYS A 16 7.90 36.09 3.44
N TYR A 17 8.46 36.53 4.56
CA TYR A 17 9.00 37.88 4.72
C TYR A 17 10.51 37.91 4.39
N SER A 18 11.05 39.12 4.20
CA SER A 18 12.40 39.41 3.66
C SER A 18 13.59 38.85 4.45
N LYS A 19 13.38 38.22 5.62
CA LYS A 19 14.42 37.61 6.47
C LYS A 19 14.21 36.12 6.74
N ASN A 20 13.65 35.37 5.79
CA ASN A 20 13.30 33.94 5.94
C ASN A 20 12.26 33.62 7.04
N HIS A 21 11.69 34.62 7.70
CA HIS A 21 10.55 34.41 8.58
C HIS A 21 9.32 34.09 7.72
N ILE A 22 8.70 32.95 8.01
CA ILE A 22 7.41 32.58 7.47
C ILE A 22 6.33 32.93 8.49
N ARG A 23 5.17 33.37 8.02
CA ARG A 23 3.97 33.50 8.84
C ARG A 23 2.88 32.65 8.20
N LEU A 24 2.33 31.74 8.98
CA LEU A 24 1.22 30.90 8.54
C LEU A 24 -0.02 31.77 8.26
N THR A 25 -0.77 31.39 7.23
CA THR A 25 -2.02 32.08 6.87
C THR A 25 -3.20 31.49 7.65
N ASP A 26 -4.22 32.31 7.88
CA ASP A 26 -5.48 31.87 8.47
C ASP A 26 -6.49 31.51 7.38
N CYS A 27 -7.30 30.48 7.64
CA CYS A 27 -8.28 30.02 6.67
C CYS A 27 -9.48 30.98 6.63
N PRO A 28 -9.93 31.45 5.44
CA PRO A 28 -11.08 32.35 5.35
C PRO A 28 -12.40 31.69 5.79
N ASN A 29 -12.49 30.35 5.75
CA ASN A 29 -13.69 29.61 6.10
C ASN A 29 -13.77 29.26 7.60
N CYS A 30 -12.72 28.66 8.16
CA CYS A 30 -12.73 28.21 9.56
C CYS A 30 -11.95 29.10 10.53
N GLN A 31 -11.31 30.17 10.05
CA GLN A 31 -10.52 31.14 10.83
C GLN A 31 -9.38 30.54 11.67
N GLN A 32 -9.06 29.26 11.45
CA GLN A 32 -7.91 28.60 12.05
C GLN A 32 -6.72 28.66 11.09
N VAL A 33 -5.52 28.57 11.66
CA VAL A 33 -4.27 28.44 10.91
C VAL A 33 -4.40 27.32 9.86
N VAL A 34 -4.08 27.65 8.60
CA VAL A 34 -4.33 26.79 7.43
C VAL A 34 -3.58 25.48 7.51
N ASP A 35 -2.31 25.52 7.91
CA ASP A 35 -1.46 24.35 8.06
C ASP A 35 -0.34 24.58 9.08
N LYS A 36 -0.56 24.15 10.32
CA LYS A 36 0.43 24.23 11.40
C LYS A 36 1.63 23.28 11.22
N TYR A 37 1.48 22.23 10.40
CA TYR A 37 2.53 21.21 10.27
C TYR A 37 3.69 21.65 9.38
N VAL A 38 3.58 22.81 8.72
CA VAL A 38 4.68 23.44 7.97
C VAL A 38 5.87 23.77 8.89
N GLU A 39 5.62 24.10 10.16
CA GLU A 39 6.65 24.43 11.15
C GLU A 39 7.04 23.25 12.03
N PHE A 40 6.29 22.15 12.00
CA PHE A 40 6.52 21.02 12.90
C PHE A 40 7.67 20.14 12.42
N ASP A 41 8.45 19.63 13.37
CA ASP A 41 9.48 18.64 13.09
C ASP A 41 8.87 17.33 12.56
N MET A 42 9.65 16.64 11.73
CA MET A 42 9.24 15.37 11.11
C MET A 42 8.88 14.29 12.13
N VAL A 43 9.46 14.31 13.34
CA VAL A 43 9.14 13.36 14.42
C VAL A 43 7.72 13.59 14.95
N LEU A 44 7.34 14.84 15.21
CA LEU A 44 5.99 15.18 15.64
C LEU A 44 4.97 14.89 14.53
N LEU A 45 5.34 15.17 13.28
CA LEU A 45 4.50 14.81 12.14
C LEU A 45 4.30 13.30 12.06
N PHE A 46 5.36 12.50 12.23
CA PHE A 46 5.30 11.03 12.23
C PHE A 46 4.38 10.49 13.32
N ILE A 47 4.50 10.96 14.56
CA ILE A 47 3.62 10.55 15.66
C ILE A 47 2.16 10.88 15.34
N ASN A 48 1.89 12.08 14.80
CA ASN A 48 0.52 12.47 14.46
C ASN A 48 -0.05 11.65 13.28
N LEU A 49 0.78 11.20 12.35
CA LEU A 49 0.38 10.25 11.30
C LEU A 49 0.09 8.88 11.86
N LEU A 50 0.93 8.38 12.77
CA LEU A 50 0.72 7.11 13.47
C LEU A 50 -0.62 7.11 14.19
N LEU A 51 -1.00 8.23 14.80
CA LEU A 51 -2.28 8.42 15.49
C LEU A 51 -3.47 8.72 14.56
N LEU A 52 -3.32 8.55 13.24
CA LEU A 52 -4.37 8.83 12.24
C LEU A 52 -4.95 10.24 12.33
N LYS A 53 -4.17 11.25 12.78
CA LYS A 53 -4.69 12.60 12.89
C LYS A 53 -4.96 13.18 11.50
N PRO A 54 -6.21 13.61 11.20
CA PRO A 54 -6.59 14.01 9.85
C PRO A 54 -5.77 15.17 9.31
N GLY A 55 -5.37 16.11 10.17
CA GLY A 55 -4.55 17.25 9.75
C GLY A 55 -3.15 16.86 9.26
N ALA A 56 -2.52 15.84 9.87
CA ALA A 56 -1.19 15.39 9.47
C ALA A 56 -1.24 14.66 8.12
N TYR A 57 -2.27 13.84 7.90
CA TYR A 57 -2.54 13.21 6.62
C TYR A 57 -2.78 14.25 5.53
N ARG A 58 -3.63 15.26 5.79
CA ARG A 58 -3.92 16.32 4.81
C ARG A 58 -2.69 17.15 4.47
N HIS A 59 -1.86 17.47 5.46
CA HIS A 59 -0.58 18.14 5.25
C HIS A 59 0.33 17.34 4.32
N LEU A 60 0.57 16.05 4.61
CA LEU A 60 1.47 15.25 3.77
C LEU A 60 0.90 14.99 2.38
N VAL A 61 -0.35 14.54 2.32
CA VAL A 61 -0.95 14.01 1.11
C VAL A 61 -1.29 15.10 0.10
N PHE A 62 -1.81 16.24 0.56
CA PHE A 62 -2.19 17.33 -0.34
C PHE A 62 -1.09 18.38 -0.41
N ASN A 63 -0.74 19.00 0.73
CA ASN A 63 0.11 20.19 0.73
C ASN A 63 1.57 19.87 0.42
N SER A 64 2.19 18.94 1.15
CA SER A 64 3.58 18.55 0.94
C SER A 64 3.78 17.90 -0.43
N LEU A 65 2.87 17.01 -0.83
CA LEU A 65 2.94 16.37 -2.16
C LEU A 65 2.86 17.41 -3.28
N GLU A 66 1.87 18.30 -3.26
CA GLU A 66 1.69 19.31 -4.30
C GLU A 66 2.90 20.28 -4.37
N MET A 67 3.46 20.67 -3.22
CA MET A 67 4.69 21.48 -3.19
C MET A 67 5.87 20.76 -3.84
N ASN A 68 6.12 19.50 -3.49
CA ASN A 68 7.24 18.73 -4.04
C ASN A 68 7.08 18.47 -5.55
N LEU A 69 5.84 18.27 -6.03
CA LEU A 69 5.58 17.98 -7.45
C LEU A 69 5.62 19.23 -8.32
N ARG A 70 5.34 20.42 -7.75
CA ARG A 70 5.34 21.70 -8.47
C ARG A 70 6.73 22.08 -9.00
N ASP A 71 7.79 21.62 -8.36
CA ASP A 71 9.18 21.90 -8.76
C ASP A 71 9.61 21.17 -10.04
N TYR A 72 8.77 20.27 -10.56
CA TYR A 72 9.06 19.46 -11.74
C TYR A 72 8.07 19.76 -12.88
N PRO A 73 8.51 19.73 -14.14
CA PRO A 73 7.62 19.94 -15.29
C PRO A 73 6.54 18.85 -15.38
N ASP A 74 5.36 19.23 -15.87
CA ASP A 74 4.20 18.33 -15.97
C ASP A 74 4.27 17.38 -17.18
N HIS A 75 4.86 17.85 -18.28
CA HIS A 75 5.03 17.08 -19.51
C HIS A 75 6.50 17.02 -19.87
N PHE A 76 6.98 15.82 -20.18
CA PHE A 76 8.26 15.61 -20.83
C PHE A 76 8.07 15.95 -22.31
N ASP A 77 8.91 16.84 -22.83
CA ASP A 77 8.84 17.27 -24.22
C ASP A 77 8.79 16.05 -25.15
N ASN A 78 7.80 16.08 -26.05
CA ASN A 78 7.42 15.01 -26.95
C ASN A 78 8.49 14.80 -28.04
N TYR A 79 9.65 14.24 -27.67
CA TYR A 79 10.67 13.81 -28.62
C TYR A 79 10.45 12.35 -29.01
N ASN A 80 10.73 12.04 -30.28
CA ASN A 80 10.49 10.75 -30.94
C ASN A 80 10.75 9.53 -30.04
N ILE A 81 9.71 8.71 -29.91
CA ILE A 81 9.47 7.63 -28.93
C ILE A 81 10.39 6.39 -29.09
N TYR A 82 11.38 6.40 -29.99
CA TYR A 82 12.15 5.20 -30.34
C TYR A 82 13.59 5.12 -29.78
N ASP A 83 14.03 6.06 -28.93
CA ASP A 83 15.36 5.98 -28.31
C ASP A 83 15.30 5.49 -26.86
N PHE A 84 15.92 4.34 -26.58
CA PHE A 84 16.07 3.77 -25.24
C PHE A 84 16.76 4.73 -24.27
N ARG A 85 17.62 5.65 -24.77
CA ARG A 85 18.25 6.68 -23.94
C ARG A 85 17.25 7.70 -23.42
N VAL A 86 16.20 8.03 -24.20
CA VAL A 86 15.11 8.92 -23.76
C VAL A 86 14.29 8.23 -22.67
N PHE A 87 13.95 6.96 -22.87
CA PHE A 87 13.26 6.16 -21.85
C PHE A 87 14.04 6.12 -20.52
N ILE A 88 15.36 5.87 -20.55
CA ILE A 88 16.17 5.90 -19.32
C ILE A 88 16.17 7.28 -18.67
N LYS A 89 16.26 8.36 -19.45
CA LYS A 89 16.23 9.73 -18.93
C LYS A 89 14.90 10.05 -18.27
N ASP A 90 13.78 9.72 -18.91
CA ASP A 90 12.44 9.93 -18.38
C ASP A 90 12.22 9.12 -17.09
N TRP A 91 12.70 7.88 -17.09
CA TRP A 91 12.64 7.02 -15.93
C TRP A 91 13.48 7.58 -14.78
N ALA A 92 14.73 8.00 -15.03
CA ALA A 92 15.58 8.62 -14.02
C ALA A 92 14.99 9.94 -13.48
N LEU A 93 14.37 10.75 -14.34
CA LEU A 93 13.69 11.97 -13.95
C LEU A 93 12.43 11.68 -13.12
N TRP A 94 11.65 10.66 -13.47
CA TRP A 94 10.54 10.17 -12.66
C TRP A 94 11.02 9.73 -11.27
N PHE A 95 12.13 8.97 -11.21
CA PHE A 95 12.76 8.59 -9.94
C PHE A 95 13.19 9.79 -9.12
N LYS A 96 13.70 10.85 -9.77
CA LYS A 96 14.06 12.10 -9.10
C LYS A 96 12.84 12.86 -8.59
N LYS A 97 11.78 12.96 -9.41
CA LYS A 97 10.50 13.61 -9.08
C LYS A 97 9.83 12.97 -7.87
N TYR A 98 9.81 11.64 -7.81
CA TYR A 98 9.15 10.87 -6.75
C TYR A 98 10.14 10.28 -5.73
N ASN A 99 11.36 10.81 -5.62
CA ASN A 99 12.46 10.22 -4.82
C ASN A 99 12.04 9.91 -3.37
N ARG A 100 11.40 10.85 -2.67
CA ARG A 100 10.94 10.64 -1.29
C ARG A 100 9.94 9.50 -1.18
N MET A 101 8.97 9.45 -2.09
CA MET A 101 7.94 8.41 -2.12
C MET A 101 8.57 7.05 -2.48
N ASN A 102 9.44 7.01 -3.48
CA ASN A 102 10.12 5.81 -3.94
C ASN A 102 11.00 5.17 -2.85
N ARG A 103 11.65 5.99 -2.02
CA ARG A 103 12.40 5.50 -0.85
C ARG A 103 11.49 4.82 0.18
N ILE A 104 10.35 5.43 0.49
CA ILE A 104 9.36 4.86 1.42
C ILE A 104 8.75 3.59 0.84
N TRP A 105 8.44 3.59 -0.46
CA TRP A 105 7.97 2.43 -1.23
C TRP A 105 8.95 1.26 -1.18
N LEU A 106 10.22 1.52 -1.45
CA LEU A 106 11.27 0.49 -1.42
C LEU A 106 11.37 -0.13 -0.03
N LEU A 107 11.43 0.71 1.01
CA LEU A 107 11.47 0.25 2.40
C LEU A 107 10.24 -0.62 2.72
N LEU A 108 9.04 -0.15 2.40
CA LEU A 108 7.80 -0.88 2.64
C LEU A 108 7.76 -2.22 1.91
N ILE A 109 8.11 -2.25 0.62
CA ILE A 109 8.13 -3.49 -0.17
C ILE A 109 9.13 -4.48 0.42
N THR A 110 10.35 -4.04 0.77
CA THR A 110 11.35 -4.96 1.33
C THR A 110 10.87 -5.61 2.63
N PHE A 111 10.23 -4.84 3.50
CA PHE A 111 9.69 -5.36 4.75
C PHE A 111 8.47 -6.25 4.54
N GLU A 112 7.55 -5.88 3.65
CA GLU A 112 6.37 -6.70 3.32
C GLU A 112 6.76 -8.04 2.70
N VAL A 113 7.79 -8.06 1.84
CA VAL A 113 8.33 -9.31 1.27
C VAL A 113 8.86 -10.22 2.36
N TYR A 114 9.63 -9.66 3.30
CA TYR A 114 10.15 -10.42 4.43
C TYR A 114 9.03 -10.96 5.33
N LEU A 115 8.10 -10.11 5.77
CA LEU A 115 6.99 -10.50 6.65
C LEU A 115 6.09 -11.56 5.98
N THR A 116 5.84 -11.42 4.67
CA THR A 116 5.07 -12.41 3.91
C THR A 116 5.79 -13.75 3.85
N TRP A 117 7.11 -13.75 3.58
CA TRP A 117 7.91 -14.97 3.56
C TRP A 117 7.92 -15.67 4.93
N VAL A 118 8.23 -14.96 6.02
CA VAL A 118 8.25 -15.51 7.38
C VAL A 118 6.88 -16.08 7.77
N THR A 119 5.80 -15.38 7.41
CA THR A 119 4.44 -15.82 7.69
C THR A 119 4.10 -17.12 6.96
N GLU A 120 4.48 -17.25 5.69
CA GLU A 120 4.23 -18.47 4.93
C GLU A 120 5.15 -19.63 5.33
N GLU A 121 6.39 -19.37 5.74
CA GLU A 121 7.28 -20.39 6.31
C GLU A 121 6.76 -20.93 7.65
N SER A 122 6.27 -20.05 8.53
CA SER A 122 5.63 -20.46 9.78
C SER A 122 4.40 -21.34 9.53
N LYS A 123 3.53 -20.97 8.57
CA LYS A 123 2.38 -21.80 8.17
C LYS A 123 2.82 -23.13 7.55
N TYR A 124 3.92 -23.13 6.81
CA TYR A 124 4.48 -24.33 6.22
C TYR A 124 4.88 -25.36 7.28
N ASN A 125 5.65 -24.93 8.28
CA ASN A 125 6.13 -25.80 9.35
C ASN A 125 5.00 -26.32 10.24
N ASN A 126 4.02 -25.47 10.55
CA ASN A 126 2.96 -25.80 11.50
C ASN A 126 1.82 -26.63 10.91
N TYR A 127 1.52 -26.49 9.61
CA TYR A 127 0.28 -27.05 9.07
C TYR A 127 0.38 -27.58 7.63
N TYR A 128 1.07 -26.90 6.71
CA TYR A 128 1.11 -27.39 5.32
C TYR A 128 1.81 -28.75 5.19
N LYS A 129 2.77 -29.05 6.08
CA LYS A 129 3.45 -30.35 6.15
C LYS A 129 2.48 -31.50 6.45
N ASP A 130 1.63 -31.32 7.45
CA ASP A 130 0.64 -32.33 7.88
C ASP A 130 -0.45 -32.54 6.83
N TYR A 131 -0.93 -31.45 6.22
CA TYR A 131 -1.95 -31.54 5.18
C TYR A 131 -1.44 -32.20 3.90
N LYS A 132 -0.21 -31.87 3.46
CA LYS A 132 0.35 -32.48 2.25
C LYS A 132 0.66 -33.96 2.43
N PHE A 133 1.00 -34.41 3.64
CA PHE A 133 1.17 -35.83 3.90
C PHE A 133 -0.13 -36.62 3.65
N ASN A 134 -1.28 -36.03 3.98
CA ASN A 134 -2.60 -36.65 3.83
C ASN A 134 -3.26 -36.41 2.45
N SER A 135 -2.79 -35.43 1.69
CA SER A 135 -3.44 -34.98 0.45
C SER A 135 -2.52 -35.11 -0.75
N ARG A 136 -3.00 -35.71 -1.85
CA ARG A 136 -2.22 -35.84 -3.10
C ARG A 136 -2.15 -34.57 -3.96
N TYR A 137 -2.73 -33.46 -3.50
CA TYR A 137 -2.81 -32.24 -4.29
C TYR A 137 -1.51 -31.41 -4.22
N LYS A 138 -1.11 -30.84 -5.36
CA LYS A 138 0.03 -29.90 -5.42
C LYS A 138 -0.39 -28.56 -4.80
N ILE A 139 0.49 -27.99 -3.97
CA ILE A 139 0.26 -26.70 -3.31
C ILE A 139 1.37 -25.77 -3.75
N VAL A 140 0.97 -24.58 -4.22
CA VAL A 140 1.88 -23.58 -4.79
C VAL A 140 2.99 -23.22 -3.80
N VAL A 141 2.62 -22.86 -2.57
CA VAL A 141 3.56 -22.42 -1.55
C VAL A 141 4.52 -23.53 -1.13
N TRP A 142 4.06 -24.79 -1.13
CA TRP A 142 4.90 -25.92 -0.77
C TRP A 142 6.00 -26.13 -1.80
N ASP A 143 5.67 -26.11 -3.09
CA ASP A 143 6.63 -26.39 -4.16
C ASP A 143 7.70 -25.29 -4.24
N ILE A 144 7.40 -24.08 -3.78
CA ILE A 144 8.35 -22.95 -3.75
C ILE A 144 9.27 -23.01 -2.55
N LEU A 145 8.75 -23.27 -1.35
CA LEU A 145 9.57 -23.37 -0.15
C LEU A 145 10.51 -24.58 -0.20
N GLN A 146 10.21 -25.59 -1.03
CA GLN A 146 11.11 -26.72 -1.27
C GLN A 146 12.25 -26.40 -2.27
N ILE A 147 12.20 -25.28 -2.99
CA ILE A 147 13.29 -24.90 -3.91
C ILE A 147 14.55 -24.61 -3.10
N SER A 148 15.64 -25.31 -3.43
CA SER A 148 16.91 -25.28 -2.68
C SER A 148 17.62 -23.92 -2.66
N SER A 149 17.22 -22.97 -3.52
CA SER A 149 17.88 -21.66 -3.64
C SER A 149 17.04 -20.57 -2.97
N PRO A 150 17.52 -19.96 -1.86
CA PRO A 150 16.77 -18.93 -1.15
C PRO A 150 16.44 -17.70 -2.02
N LEU A 151 17.34 -17.34 -2.95
CA LEU A 151 17.15 -16.19 -3.83
C LEU A 151 15.89 -16.30 -4.70
N HIS A 152 15.59 -17.50 -5.21
CA HIS A 152 14.39 -17.70 -6.04
C HIS A 152 13.11 -17.59 -5.21
N GLN A 153 13.14 -17.99 -3.94
CA GLN A 153 12.01 -17.80 -3.03
C GLN A 153 11.74 -16.31 -2.82
N TYR A 154 12.77 -15.52 -2.49
CA TYR A 154 12.62 -14.08 -2.28
C TYR A 154 12.18 -13.32 -3.53
N ILE A 155 12.71 -13.65 -4.71
CA ILE A 155 12.27 -13.03 -5.98
C ILE A 155 10.79 -13.30 -6.22
N TYR A 156 10.34 -14.53 -5.97
CA TYR A 156 8.92 -14.87 -6.10
C TYR A 156 8.03 -14.06 -5.15
N PHE A 157 8.39 -13.99 -3.86
CA PHE A 157 7.62 -13.20 -2.90
C PHE A 157 7.67 -11.70 -3.22
N ALA A 158 8.78 -11.21 -3.77
CA ALA A 158 8.87 -9.84 -4.28
C ALA A 158 7.87 -9.57 -5.40
N PHE A 159 7.77 -10.45 -6.41
CA PHE A 159 6.76 -10.30 -7.47
C PHE A 159 5.33 -10.42 -6.93
N TYR A 160 5.09 -11.34 -5.99
CA TYR A 160 3.80 -11.49 -5.33
C TYR A 160 3.37 -10.19 -4.63
N VAL A 161 4.24 -9.62 -3.77
CA VAL A 161 3.94 -8.40 -3.00
C VAL A 161 3.81 -7.18 -3.91
N ILE A 162 4.71 -7.00 -4.89
CA ILE A 162 4.64 -5.89 -5.84
C ILE A 162 3.34 -5.98 -6.65
N GLY A 163 2.98 -7.17 -7.14
CA GLY A 163 1.73 -7.40 -7.88
C GLY A 163 0.49 -7.10 -7.04
N ASP A 164 0.44 -7.60 -5.81
CA ASP A 164 -0.67 -7.38 -4.89
C ASP A 164 -0.88 -5.88 -4.57
N LEU A 165 0.21 -5.18 -4.26
CA LEU A 165 0.18 -3.78 -3.85
C LEU A 165 -0.09 -2.83 -5.04
N THR A 166 0.45 -3.13 -6.22
CA THR A 166 0.12 -2.39 -7.46
C THR A 166 -1.34 -2.57 -7.84
N LEU A 167 -1.87 -3.80 -7.74
CA LEU A 167 -3.27 -4.10 -8.02
C LEU A 167 -4.19 -3.36 -7.04
N LEU A 168 -3.89 -3.40 -5.74
CA LEU A 168 -4.62 -2.66 -4.71
C LEU A 168 -4.68 -1.15 -5.03
N ASN A 169 -3.55 -0.54 -5.37
CA ASN A 169 -3.49 0.88 -5.71
C ASN A 169 -4.23 1.22 -7.01
N LYS A 170 -4.07 0.40 -8.05
CA LYS A 170 -4.73 0.66 -9.33
C LYS A 170 -6.24 0.48 -9.26
N LEU A 171 -6.74 -0.55 -8.57
CA LEU A 171 -8.18 -0.73 -8.39
C LEU A 171 -8.80 0.38 -7.53
N THR A 172 -8.14 0.78 -6.44
CA THR A 172 -8.62 1.88 -5.60
C THR A 172 -8.66 3.20 -6.37
N GLN A 173 -7.62 3.53 -7.15
CA GLN A 173 -7.61 4.69 -8.04
C GLN A 173 -8.74 4.63 -9.07
N GLN A 174 -8.89 3.51 -9.78
CA GLN A 174 -9.94 3.37 -10.81
C GLN A 174 -11.34 3.55 -10.23
N TYR A 175 -11.62 2.96 -9.07
CA TYR A 175 -12.91 3.11 -8.41
C TYR A 175 -13.12 4.56 -7.94
N LEU A 176 -12.17 5.16 -7.21
CA LEU A 176 -12.36 6.49 -6.65
C LEU A 176 -12.49 7.58 -7.73
N LEU A 177 -11.68 7.52 -8.77
CA LEU A 177 -11.66 8.53 -9.82
C LEU A 177 -12.79 8.36 -10.84
N LYS A 178 -13.04 7.12 -11.30
CA LYS A 178 -14.06 6.87 -12.34
C LYS A 178 -15.45 6.71 -11.76
N TRP A 179 -15.60 5.90 -10.71
CA TRP A 179 -16.92 5.56 -10.14
C TRP A 179 -17.37 6.59 -9.10
N ALA A 180 -16.53 6.89 -8.11
CA ALA A 180 -16.89 7.84 -7.07
C ALA A 180 -16.73 9.32 -7.48
N LYS A 181 -16.22 9.56 -8.72
CA LYS A 181 -15.92 10.86 -9.33
C LYS A 181 -15.19 11.80 -8.37
N TRP A 182 -14.29 11.25 -7.57
CA TRP A 182 -13.57 12.00 -6.57
C TRP A 182 -12.31 12.64 -7.18
N GLY A 183 -11.95 13.83 -6.72
CA GLY A 183 -10.66 14.45 -7.05
C GLY A 183 -10.58 15.15 -8.41
N THR A 184 -11.69 15.49 -9.04
CA THR A 184 -11.72 16.32 -10.27
C THR A 184 -11.14 17.73 -10.05
N GLU A 185 -11.16 18.22 -8.82
CA GLU A 185 -10.66 19.54 -8.43
C GLU A 185 -9.13 19.57 -8.23
N TYR A 186 -8.51 18.41 -8.03
CA TYR A 186 -7.09 18.31 -7.73
C TYR A 186 -6.30 17.82 -8.94
N LYS A 187 -5.30 18.60 -9.35
CA LYS A 187 -4.40 18.26 -10.47
C LYS A 187 -3.68 16.92 -10.26
N TYR A 188 -3.22 16.65 -9.04
CA TYR A 188 -2.45 15.44 -8.69
C TYR A 188 -3.30 14.36 -7.99
N SER A 189 -4.59 14.23 -8.31
CA SER A 189 -5.52 13.31 -7.65
C SER A 189 -5.07 11.84 -7.65
N ASN A 190 -4.45 11.37 -8.74
CA ASN A 190 -3.85 10.03 -8.82
C ASN A 190 -2.75 9.81 -7.78
N ASP A 191 -1.85 10.80 -7.63
CA ASP A 191 -0.69 10.73 -6.74
C ASP A 191 -1.10 10.89 -5.28
N ILE A 192 -2.14 11.70 -5.02
CA ILE A 192 -2.77 11.85 -3.71
C ILE A 192 -3.29 10.49 -3.21
N ILE A 193 -4.00 9.74 -4.05
CA ILE A 193 -4.52 8.40 -3.68
C ILE A 193 -3.37 7.42 -3.47
N SER A 194 -2.39 7.37 -4.39
CA SER A 194 -1.27 6.42 -4.26
C SER A 194 -0.46 6.69 -3.00
N TYR A 195 -0.26 7.96 -2.65
CA TYR A 195 0.46 8.33 -1.44
C TYR A 195 -0.32 8.02 -0.17
N THR A 196 -1.64 8.21 -0.19
CA THR A 196 -2.51 7.83 0.93
C THR A 196 -2.43 6.34 1.19
N MET A 197 -2.49 5.53 0.14
CA MET A 197 -2.34 4.08 0.25
C MET A 197 -0.95 3.69 0.74
N LEU A 198 0.11 4.35 0.24
CA LEU A 198 1.48 4.12 0.70
C LEU A 198 1.63 4.37 2.21
N LEU A 199 1.22 5.54 2.68
CA LEU A 199 1.35 5.93 4.09
C LEU A 199 0.62 4.95 5.02
N SER A 200 -0.53 4.46 4.57
CA SER A 200 -1.38 3.55 5.35
C SER A 200 -0.85 2.13 5.39
N HIS A 201 -0.10 1.70 4.36
CA HIS A 201 0.67 0.46 4.41
C HIS A 201 1.81 0.53 5.44
N GLY A 202 2.26 1.73 5.80
CA GLY A 202 3.18 1.95 6.94
C GLY A 202 2.75 1.24 8.22
N ALA A 203 1.44 1.15 8.49
CA ALA A 203 0.94 0.49 9.69
C ALA A 203 1.19 -1.03 9.70
N LYS A 204 1.36 -1.66 8.53
CA LYS A 204 1.71 -3.09 8.46
C LYS A 204 3.15 -3.40 8.86
N ILE A 205 3.99 -2.36 9.02
CA ILE A 205 5.36 -2.50 9.55
C ILE A 205 5.36 -2.57 11.09
N PHE A 206 4.29 -2.19 11.80
CA PHE A 206 4.25 -2.28 13.27
C PHE A 206 4.67 -3.64 13.87
N PRO A 207 4.34 -4.80 13.26
CA PRO A 207 4.88 -6.10 13.66
C PRO A 207 6.41 -6.18 13.77
N ILE A 208 7.17 -5.32 13.11
CA ILE A 208 8.64 -5.31 13.21
C ILE A 208 9.10 -4.74 14.55
N LEU A 209 8.39 -3.74 15.09
CA LEU A 209 8.60 -3.33 16.49
C LEU A 209 8.22 -4.48 17.44
N MET A 210 7.29 -5.34 17.02
CA MET A 210 6.96 -6.58 17.72
C MET A 210 7.91 -7.75 17.40
N LEU A 211 8.88 -7.60 16.51
CA LEU A 211 9.95 -8.60 16.32
C LEU A 211 11.06 -8.40 17.36
N ILE A 212 11.22 -7.16 17.85
CA ILE A 212 12.14 -6.82 18.94
C ILE A 212 11.62 -7.37 20.29
N TRP A 213 10.31 -7.64 20.41
CA TRP A 213 9.68 -8.03 21.68
C TRP A 213 8.78 -9.26 21.50
N PRO A 214 8.87 -10.30 22.34
CA PRO A 214 8.25 -11.62 22.08
C PRO A 214 6.72 -11.59 22.27
N TYR A 215 6.00 -11.00 21.32
CA TYR A 215 4.53 -10.97 21.27
C TYR A 215 3.96 -12.14 20.43
N ASP A 216 4.69 -13.24 20.29
CA ASP A 216 4.48 -14.39 19.38
C ASP A 216 3.17 -15.20 19.61
N SER A 217 2.18 -14.64 20.30
CA SER A 217 0.83 -15.20 20.32
C SER A 217 0.17 -15.04 18.95
N LEU A 218 -0.44 -16.11 18.45
CA LEU A 218 -1.22 -16.11 17.20
C LEU A 218 -2.25 -14.95 17.15
N ILE A 219 -2.86 -14.66 18.30
CA ILE A 219 -3.83 -13.58 18.52
C ILE A 219 -3.25 -12.20 18.15
N SER A 220 -1.98 -11.94 18.50
CA SER A 220 -1.35 -10.65 18.22
C SER A 220 -1.23 -10.41 16.71
N THR A 221 -0.86 -11.46 15.96
CA THR A 221 -0.67 -11.37 14.51
C THR A 221 -1.97 -11.08 13.76
N SER A 222 -3.10 -11.67 14.17
CA SER A 222 -4.41 -11.37 13.59
C SER A 222 -4.88 -9.95 13.93
N ILE A 223 -4.69 -9.50 15.18
CA ILE A 223 -5.08 -8.14 15.60
C ILE A 223 -4.37 -7.07 14.75
N ILE A 224 -3.06 -7.24 14.50
CA ILE A 224 -2.31 -6.29 13.67
C ILE A 224 -2.85 -6.24 12.25
N LYS A 225 -3.21 -7.38 11.65
CA LYS A 225 -3.82 -7.40 10.30
C LYS A 225 -5.14 -6.61 10.27
N TRP A 226 -5.97 -6.74 11.31
CA TRP A 226 -7.20 -5.96 11.44
C TRP A 226 -6.92 -4.47 11.59
N ILE A 227 -5.98 -4.08 12.46
CA ILE A 227 -5.56 -2.69 12.66
C ILE A 227 -5.07 -2.10 11.33
N ALA A 228 -4.19 -2.80 10.61
CA ALA A 228 -3.69 -2.32 9.31
C ALA A 228 -4.81 -2.09 8.28
N ASN A 229 -5.82 -2.97 8.24
CA ASN A 229 -6.98 -2.78 7.38
C ASN A 229 -7.83 -1.58 7.82
N PHE A 230 -7.97 -1.35 9.12
CA PHE A 230 -8.66 -0.18 9.67
C PHE A 230 -7.92 1.12 9.29
N TYR A 231 -6.59 1.15 9.36
CA TYR A 231 -5.77 2.29 8.91
C TYR A 231 -6.02 2.63 7.43
N LEU A 232 -6.16 1.63 6.56
CA LEU A 232 -6.48 1.83 5.15
C LEU A 232 -7.87 2.46 4.94
N ILE A 233 -8.86 2.04 5.71
CA ILE A 233 -10.23 2.59 5.66
C ILE A 233 -10.25 4.03 6.17
N GLU A 234 -9.65 4.29 7.33
CA GLU A 234 -9.63 5.61 7.96
C GLU A 234 -8.84 6.64 7.13
N SER A 235 -7.67 6.26 6.62
CA SER A 235 -6.87 7.16 5.78
C SER A 235 -7.61 7.60 4.51
N LEU A 236 -8.28 6.67 3.82
CA LEU A 236 -9.12 7.01 2.66
C LEU A 236 -10.32 7.84 3.08
N LYS A 237 -10.91 7.61 4.26
CA LYS A 237 -11.99 8.46 4.78
C LYS A 237 -11.51 9.89 5.00
N ILE A 238 -10.34 10.08 5.61
CA ILE A 238 -9.74 11.38 5.89
C ILE A 238 -9.50 12.18 4.59
N VAL A 239 -9.01 11.49 3.55
CA VAL A 239 -8.62 12.10 2.27
C VAL A 239 -9.83 12.34 1.37
N THR A 240 -10.73 11.36 1.26
CA THR A 240 -11.85 11.44 0.31
C THR A 240 -13.11 12.08 0.89
N ASN A 241 -13.24 12.10 2.21
CA ASN A 241 -14.43 12.47 2.97
C ASN A 241 -15.74 11.73 2.54
N LYS A 242 -15.64 10.63 1.79
CA LYS A 242 -16.79 9.81 1.38
C LYS A 242 -17.40 9.04 2.55
N PRO A 243 -18.67 8.61 2.49
CA PRO A 243 -19.26 7.81 3.58
C PRO A 243 -18.54 6.46 3.73
N TYR A 244 -18.45 5.96 4.97
CA TYR A 244 -17.78 4.69 5.28
C TYR A 244 -18.30 3.51 4.46
N SER A 245 -19.61 3.46 4.19
CA SER A 245 -20.23 2.40 3.39
C SER A 245 -19.59 2.24 2.00
N GLN A 246 -19.30 3.35 1.31
CA GLN A 246 -18.67 3.30 -0.01
C GLN A 246 -17.22 2.81 0.07
N ILE A 247 -16.49 3.21 1.11
CA ILE A 247 -15.08 2.83 1.32
C ILE A 247 -14.99 1.35 1.69
N ILE A 248 -15.87 0.87 2.57
CA ILE A 248 -15.93 -0.54 2.95
C ILE A 248 -16.29 -1.40 1.73
N LEU A 249 -17.30 -1.00 0.96
CA LEU A 249 -17.68 -1.71 -0.27
C LEU A 249 -16.52 -1.78 -1.28
N LEU A 250 -15.79 -0.68 -1.45
CA LEU A 250 -14.57 -0.64 -2.25
C LEU A 250 -13.55 -1.68 -1.77
N PHE A 251 -13.19 -1.67 -0.49
CA PHE A 251 -12.19 -2.61 0.04
C PHE A 251 -12.65 -4.06 -0.03
N THR A 252 -13.94 -4.34 0.18
CA THR A 252 -14.47 -5.70 0.03
C THR A 252 -14.37 -6.19 -1.42
N CYS A 253 -14.76 -5.36 -2.39
CA CYS A 253 -14.64 -5.72 -3.80
C CYS A 253 -13.17 -5.91 -4.22
N VAL A 254 -12.29 -5.01 -3.79
CA VAL A 254 -10.85 -5.11 -4.08
C VAL A 254 -10.24 -6.34 -3.44
N PHE A 255 -10.63 -6.68 -2.21
CA PHE A 255 -10.18 -7.90 -1.54
C PHE A 255 -10.58 -9.17 -2.30
N LEU A 256 -11.83 -9.24 -2.78
CA LEU A 256 -12.30 -10.36 -3.59
C LEU A 256 -11.52 -10.48 -4.90
N ILE A 257 -11.32 -9.37 -5.61
CA ILE A 257 -10.54 -9.36 -6.86
C ILE A 257 -9.09 -9.78 -6.60
N ARG A 258 -8.45 -9.28 -5.53
CA ARG A 258 -7.08 -9.66 -5.13
C ARG A 258 -6.95 -11.15 -4.86
N CYS A 259 -7.88 -11.72 -4.11
CA CYS A 259 -7.87 -13.16 -3.80
C CYS A 259 -7.87 -14.03 -5.07
N VAL A 260 -8.63 -13.62 -6.09
CA VAL A 260 -8.71 -14.35 -7.36
C VAL A 260 -7.47 -14.09 -8.23
N VAL A 261 -7.13 -12.82 -8.47
CA VAL A 261 -6.10 -12.45 -9.45
C VAL A 261 -4.71 -12.86 -8.98
N VAL A 262 -4.35 -12.55 -7.73
CA VAL A 262 -2.97 -12.74 -7.25
C VAL A 262 -2.62 -14.22 -7.28
N LYS A 263 -3.49 -15.10 -6.75
CA LYS A 263 -3.27 -16.55 -6.76
C LYS A 263 -3.30 -17.13 -8.18
N SER A 264 -4.16 -16.63 -9.06
CA SER A 264 -4.22 -17.11 -10.45
C SER A 264 -2.94 -16.80 -11.22
N VAL A 265 -2.44 -15.57 -11.13
CA VAL A 265 -1.15 -15.17 -11.75
C VAL A 265 -0.01 -16.02 -11.23
N LEU A 266 -0.02 -16.31 -9.94
CA LEU A 266 0.97 -17.13 -9.27
C LEU A 266 1.05 -18.57 -9.81
N THR A 267 -0.12 -19.21 -9.94
CA THR A 267 -0.22 -20.57 -10.51
C THR A 267 0.24 -20.63 -11.96
N LEU A 268 0.02 -19.54 -12.71
CA LEU A 268 0.44 -19.43 -14.10
C LEU A 268 1.96 -19.32 -14.23
N ILE A 269 2.62 -18.54 -13.35
CA ILE A 269 4.08 -18.39 -13.35
C ILE A 269 4.78 -19.73 -13.04
N LEU A 270 4.27 -20.50 -12.07
CA LEU A 270 4.91 -21.74 -11.63
C LEU A 270 4.72 -22.90 -12.61
N SER A 271 3.54 -23.00 -13.21
CA SER A 271 3.20 -24.04 -14.18
C SER A 271 3.85 -23.84 -15.54
N LYS A 272 4.57 -22.72 -15.76
CA LYS A 272 5.13 -22.32 -17.06
C LYS A 272 4.09 -22.36 -18.20
N GLY A 273 2.81 -22.17 -17.88
CA GLY A 273 1.69 -22.23 -18.83
C GLY A 273 1.07 -23.61 -19.05
N ASN A 274 1.43 -24.65 -18.29
CA ASN A 274 0.79 -25.96 -18.40
C ASN A 274 -0.58 -25.98 -17.70
N ILE A 275 -1.65 -26.04 -18.49
CA ILE A 275 -3.04 -25.97 -18.03
C ILE A 275 -3.38 -27.08 -17.04
N ILE A 276 -2.82 -28.29 -17.21
CA ILE A 276 -3.10 -29.44 -16.34
C ILE A 276 -2.53 -29.19 -14.94
N GLU A 277 -1.33 -28.64 -14.87
CA GLU A 277 -0.71 -28.29 -13.59
C GLU A 277 -1.44 -27.14 -12.92
N ILE A 278 -1.86 -26.11 -13.67
CA ILE A 278 -2.67 -25.00 -13.15
C ILE A 278 -3.94 -25.52 -12.47
N GLN A 279 -4.68 -26.42 -13.12
CA GLN A 279 -5.89 -26.99 -12.55
C GLN A 279 -5.61 -27.78 -11.26
N SER A 280 -4.49 -28.50 -11.21
CA SER A 280 -4.07 -29.24 -10.01
C SER A 280 -3.75 -28.31 -8.83
N TYR A 281 -3.07 -27.19 -9.09
CA TYR A 281 -2.76 -26.18 -8.07
C TYR A 281 -4.01 -25.45 -7.58
N ILE A 282 -4.91 -25.06 -8.49
CA ILE A 282 -6.17 -24.39 -8.10
C ILE A 282 -7.01 -25.31 -7.22
N ARG A 283 -7.11 -26.60 -7.57
CA ARG A 283 -7.85 -27.58 -6.76
C ARG A 283 -7.19 -27.81 -5.41
N GLY A 284 -5.87 -27.88 -5.36
CA GLY A 284 -5.11 -28.00 -4.11
C GLY A 284 -5.31 -26.80 -3.19
N GLU A 285 -5.26 -25.58 -3.72
CA GLU A 285 -5.53 -24.36 -2.96
C GLU A 285 -6.97 -24.29 -2.43
N PHE A 286 -7.94 -24.75 -3.22
CA PHE A 286 -9.34 -24.80 -2.79
C PHE A 286 -9.56 -25.81 -1.64
N GLU A 287 -9.00 -27.01 -1.77
CA GLU A 287 -9.09 -28.02 -0.71
C GLU A 287 -8.30 -27.60 0.55
N LEU A 288 -7.21 -26.86 0.40
CA LEU A 288 -6.49 -26.26 1.52
C LEU A 288 -7.34 -25.18 2.22
N LEU A 289 -8.05 -24.34 1.47
CA LEU A 289 -8.99 -23.36 2.04
C LEU A 289 -10.14 -24.04 2.79
N ARG A 290 -10.71 -25.10 2.21
CA ARG A 290 -11.74 -25.92 2.86
C ARG A 290 -11.21 -26.58 4.12
N TYR A 291 -9.99 -27.11 4.03
CA TYR A 291 -9.05 -27.39 5.12
C TYR A 291 -9.29 -26.47 6.31
N ARG A 292 -8.79 -25.26 6.11
CA ARG A 292 -8.67 -24.24 7.14
C ARG A 292 -10.01 -23.86 7.74
N TYR A 293 -11.03 -23.75 6.90
CA TYR A 293 -12.40 -23.45 7.34
C TYR A 293 -12.94 -24.52 8.30
N LEU A 294 -12.79 -25.81 7.95
CA LEU A 294 -13.26 -26.92 8.78
C LEU A 294 -12.47 -27.06 10.10
N SER A 295 -11.17 -26.77 10.05
CA SER A 295 -10.30 -26.84 11.22
C SER A 295 -10.58 -25.71 12.24
N LYS A 296 -11.27 -24.62 11.84
CA LYS A 296 -11.47 -23.37 12.62
C LYS A 296 -10.17 -22.71 13.12
N ARG A 297 -9.00 -23.19 12.70
CA ARG A 297 -7.69 -22.74 13.17
C ARG A 297 -7.29 -21.36 12.61
N ASP A 298 -7.91 -20.93 11.51
CA ASP A 298 -7.64 -19.64 10.85
C ASP A 298 -8.39 -18.44 11.44
N ILE A 299 -9.30 -18.63 12.40
CA ILE A 299 -9.97 -17.47 13.07
C ILE A 299 -8.95 -16.68 13.92
N PHE A 300 -7.79 -17.27 14.23
CA PHE A 300 -6.73 -16.68 15.05
C PHE A 300 -5.34 -16.65 14.38
N LEU A 301 -5.23 -16.85 13.05
CA LEU A 301 -3.98 -16.78 12.25
C LEU A 301 -4.07 -15.69 11.17
#